data_AF-A0A348PM40-F1
#
_entry.id   AF-A0A348PM40-F1
#
_cell.length_a   1.000
_cell.length_b   1.000
_cell.length_c   1.000
_cell.angle_alpha   90.00
_cell.angle_beta   90.00
_cell.angle_gamma   90.00
#
_symmetry.space_group_name_H-M   'P 1'
#
loop_
_entity.id
_entity.type
_entity.pdbx_description
1 polymer ?
#
loop_
_entity_poly.entity_id
_entity_poly.type
_entity_poly.pdbx_seq_one_letter_code
_entity_poly.pdbx_strand_id
1 'polypeptide(L)'
;MDTSRIKHFTSLLEAQYYALFKTYMNRLTGDEFVVVAFDDGYKVVRKNDSEWERLPVESSIKDLSSLSAEDIENILFAEKSIEPFFTLIDSLMSLSPDTLSFLVDKKLPFELFIKLYLARQGYDKLGRDVSFEVAKNDWFENV
;
A
#
# COMPACT_ATOMS: atom_id res chain seq x y z
N MET A 1 3.84 -3.79 -24.89
CA MET A 1 3.50 -3.68 -23.46
C MET A 1 4.14 -4.87 -22.78
N ASP A 2 5.11 -4.66 -21.90
CA ASP A 2 5.87 -5.72 -21.24
C ASP A 2 4.94 -6.43 -20.23
N THR A 3 4.50 -7.64 -20.58
CA THR A 3 3.65 -8.51 -19.75
C THR A 3 4.47 -9.32 -18.75
N SER A 4 5.80 -9.18 -18.75
CA SER A 4 6.69 -9.81 -17.80
C SER A 4 7.09 -8.79 -16.75
N ARG A 5 6.87 -9.09 -15.48
CA ARG A 5 7.72 -8.70 -14.34
C ARG A 5 7.03 -9.23 -13.09
N ILE A 6 7.11 -10.54 -12.95
CA ILE A 6 7.09 -11.18 -11.64
C ILE A 6 8.18 -10.46 -10.83
N LYS A 7 7.77 -9.66 -9.85
CA LYS A 7 8.70 -8.92 -8.99
C LYS A 7 8.97 -9.78 -7.76
N HIS A 8 10.26 -9.95 -7.46
CA HIS A 8 10.73 -10.68 -6.30
C HIS A 8 10.91 -9.71 -5.12
N PHE A 9 10.52 -10.15 -3.94
CA PHE A 9 10.58 -9.40 -2.69
C PHE A 9 11.28 -10.24 -1.63
N THR A 10 12.05 -9.60 -0.77
CA THR A 10 12.66 -10.24 0.39
C THR A 10 11.78 -10.11 1.64
N SER A 11 10.81 -9.19 1.64
CA SER A 11 9.85 -8.97 2.73
C SER A 11 8.43 -9.35 2.30
N LEU A 12 7.75 -10.14 3.13
CA LEU A 12 6.34 -10.52 2.94
C LEU A 12 5.45 -9.28 2.87
N LEU A 13 5.73 -8.31 3.75
CA LEU A 13 4.94 -7.09 3.86
C LEU A 13 5.04 -6.27 2.57
N GLU A 14 6.25 -6.11 2.02
CA GLU A 14 6.47 -5.42 0.75
C GLU A 14 5.73 -6.11 -0.41
N ALA A 15 5.79 -7.44 -0.46
CA ALA A 15 5.09 -8.23 -1.47
C ALA A 15 3.57 -8.07 -1.36
N GLN A 16 3.00 -8.07 -0.14
CA GLN A 16 1.58 -7.88 0.10
C GLN A 16 1.10 -6.53 -0.40
N TYR A 17 1.88 -5.47 -0.14
CA TYR A 17 1.55 -4.13 -0.63
C TYR A 17 1.65 -4.00 -2.14
N TYR A 18 2.67 -4.59 -2.75
CA TYR A 18 2.76 -4.60 -4.21
C TYR A 18 1.59 -5.38 -4.85
N ALA A 19 1.17 -6.50 -4.24
CA ALA A 19 -0.01 -7.25 -4.66
C ALA A 19 -1.30 -6.43 -4.56
N LEU A 20 -1.48 -5.69 -3.45
CA LEU A 20 -2.61 -4.77 -3.29
C LEU A 20 -2.61 -3.69 -4.37
N PHE A 21 -1.45 -3.06 -4.61
CA PHE A 21 -1.31 -2.03 -5.63
C PHE A 21 -1.69 -2.57 -7.01
N LYS A 22 -1.13 -3.72 -7.40
CA LYS A 22 -1.40 -4.35 -8.69
C LYS A 22 -2.87 -4.74 -8.83
N THR A 23 -3.49 -5.27 -7.79
CA THR A 23 -4.92 -5.58 -7.76
C THR A 23 -5.76 -4.34 -7.97
N TYR A 24 -5.47 -3.24 -7.26
CA TYR A 24 -6.20 -1.99 -7.44
C TYR A 24 -6.04 -1.39 -8.85
N MET A 25 -4.83 -1.40 -9.40
CA MET A 25 -4.56 -0.86 -10.74
C MET A 25 -5.29 -1.66 -11.83
N ASN A 26 -5.56 -2.94 -11.60
CA ASN A 26 -6.27 -3.82 -12.53
C ASN A 26 -7.71 -4.12 -12.08
N ARG A 27 -8.29 -3.30 -11.19
CA ARG A 27 -9.67 -3.49 -10.71
C ARG A 27 -10.72 -3.46 -11.82
N LEU A 28 -10.46 -2.71 -12.89
CA LEU A 28 -11.37 -2.61 -14.04
C LEU A 28 -11.35 -3.85 -14.93
N THR A 29 -10.26 -4.62 -14.91
CA THR A 29 -10.14 -5.89 -15.62
C THR A 29 -10.54 -7.08 -14.75
N GLY A 30 -10.79 -6.85 -13.45
CA GLY A 30 -11.13 -7.89 -12.48
C GLY A 30 -9.93 -8.74 -12.04
N ASP A 31 -8.70 -8.27 -12.29
CA ASP A 31 -7.51 -9.04 -11.96
C ASP A 31 -7.09 -8.87 -10.51
N GLU A 32 -6.92 -10.02 -9.85
CA GLU A 32 -6.38 -10.09 -8.50
C GLU A 32 -4.94 -10.59 -8.52
N PHE A 33 -4.11 -9.99 -7.69
CA PHE A 33 -2.72 -10.37 -7.47
C PHE A 33 -2.54 -10.86 -6.04
N VAL A 34 -1.73 -11.89 -5.86
CA VAL A 34 -1.50 -12.56 -4.57
C VAL A 34 -0.01 -12.76 -4.32
N VAL A 35 0.34 -13.01 -3.06
CA VAL A 35 1.72 -13.29 -2.66
C VAL A 35 1.92 -14.79 -2.51
N VAL A 36 2.99 -15.29 -3.13
CA VAL A 36 3.44 -16.68 -3.01
C VAL A 36 4.86 -16.71 -2.47
N ALA A 37 5.15 -17.67 -1.58
CA ALA A 37 6.50 -17.95 -1.15
C ALA A 37 7.31 -18.53 -2.33
N PHE A 38 8.56 -18.08 -2.50
CA PHE A 38 9.43 -18.55 -3.57
C PHE A 38 10.90 -18.52 -3.17
N ASP A 39 11.55 -19.69 -3.18
CA ASP A 39 12.96 -19.93 -2.83
C ASP A 39 13.42 -19.19 -1.55
N ASP A 40 13.96 -17.98 -1.72
CA ASP A 40 14.54 -17.15 -0.66
C ASP A 40 13.73 -15.86 -0.38
N GLY A 41 12.44 -15.86 -0.71
CA GLY A 41 11.58 -14.69 -0.49
C GLY A 41 10.17 -14.89 -1.00
N TYR A 42 9.64 -13.84 -1.62
CA TYR A 42 8.23 -13.73 -1.99
C TYR A 42 8.09 -13.23 -3.42
N LYS A 43 7.05 -13.70 -4.11
CA LYS A 43 6.65 -13.24 -5.44
C LYS A 43 5.21 -12.76 -5.42
N VAL A 44 4.93 -11.78 -6.28
CA VAL A 44 3.56 -11.36 -6.57
C VAL A 44 3.14 -11.88 -7.92
N VAL A 45 2.08 -12.68 -7.94
CA VAL A 45 1.54 -13.35 -9.14
C VAL A 45 0.06 -13.05 -9.29
N ARG A 46 -0.48 -13.13 -10.52
CA ARG A 46 -1.92 -13.01 -10.75
C ARG A 46 -2.60 -14.29 -10.27
N LYS A 47 -3.73 -14.16 -9.56
CA LYS A 47 -4.45 -15.27 -8.90
C LYS A 47 -4.94 -16.37 -9.84
N ASN A 48 -5.01 -16.11 -11.14
CA ASN A 48 -5.43 -17.07 -12.16
C ASN A 48 -4.28 -17.48 -13.10
N ASP A 49 -3.04 -17.14 -12.76
CA ASP A 49 -1.89 -17.54 -13.55
C ASP A 49 -1.49 -18.98 -13.24
N SER A 50 -0.96 -19.69 -14.23
CA SER A 50 -0.57 -21.11 -14.09
C SER A 50 0.51 -21.36 -13.03
N GLU A 51 1.25 -20.32 -12.65
CA GLU A 51 2.22 -20.36 -11.54
C GLU A 51 1.56 -20.36 -10.15
N TRP A 52 0.31 -19.88 -10.02
CA TRP A 52 -0.44 -19.81 -8.77
C TRP A 52 -0.82 -21.20 -8.24
N GLU A 53 -1.17 -22.14 -9.12
CA GLU A 53 -1.63 -23.49 -8.73
C GLU A 53 -0.53 -24.36 -8.10
N ARG A 54 0.75 -23.94 -8.21
CA ARG A 54 1.91 -24.77 -7.86
C ARG A 54 2.68 -24.31 -6.63
N LEU A 55 2.36 -23.15 -6.08
CA LEU A 55 3.09 -22.56 -4.97
C LEU A 55 2.19 -22.43 -3.73
N PRO A 56 2.72 -22.65 -2.51
CA PRO A 56 1.96 -22.39 -1.30
C PRO A 56 1.62 -20.90 -1.22
N VAL A 57 0.33 -20.57 -1.35
CA VAL A 57 -0.17 -19.21 -1.19
C VAL A 57 0.02 -18.83 0.26
N GLU A 58 0.85 -17.83 0.50
CA GLU A 58 1.19 -17.41 1.84
C GLU A 58 0.21 -16.37 2.38
N SER A 59 -0.38 -15.58 1.48
CA SER A 59 -1.54 -14.75 1.80
C SER A 59 -2.34 -14.36 0.55
N SER A 60 -3.67 -14.53 0.61
CA SER A 60 -4.56 -13.58 -0.05
C SER A 60 -4.39 -12.27 0.70
N ILE A 61 -4.02 -11.20 0.00
CA ILE A 61 -3.71 -9.87 0.54
C ILE A 61 -4.36 -9.66 1.91
N LYS A 62 -3.55 -9.66 2.98
CA LYS A 62 -4.03 -9.45 4.35
C LYS A 62 -4.93 -8.23 4.37
N ASP A 63 -5.92 -8.22 5.26
CA ASP A 63 -6.65 -7.01 5.56
C ASP A 63 -5.64 -5.99 6.13
N LEU A 64 -5.16 -5.09 5.28
CA LEU A 64 -4.10 -4.15 5.64
C LEU A 64 -4.61 -3.09 6.61
N SER A 65 -5.93 -3.01 6.85
CA SER A 65 -6.56 -2.08 7.78
C SER A 65 -5.99 -2.15 9.21
N SER A 66 -5.28 -3.21 9.58
CA SER A 66 -4.67 -3.41 10.89
C SER A 66 -3.19 -3.00 11.01
N LEU A 67 -2.59 -2.38 9.99
CA LEU A 67 -1.16 -2.00 10.03
C LEU A 67 -0.93 -0.71 10.81
N SER A 68 0.14 -0.68 11.61
CA SER A 68 0.53 0.49 12.38
C SER A 68 1.18 1.57 11.50
N ALA A 69 1.21 2.81 11.99
CA ALA A 69 1.93 3.90 11.32
C ALA A 69 3.41 3.55 11.09
N GLU A 70 4.05 2.88 12.05
CA GLU A 70 5.45 2.45 11.98
C GLU A 70 5.67 1.40 10.88
N ASP A 71 4.75 0.44 10.73
CA ASP A 71 4.81 -0.56 9.64
C ASP A 71 4.79 0.13 8.28
N ILE A 72 3.94 1.15 8.12
CA ILE A 72 3.80 1.89 6.85
C ILE A 72 5.02 2.78 6.59
N GLU A 73 5.57 3.42 7.62
CA GLU A 73 6.81 4.20 7.50
C GLU A 73 7.98 3.34 7.06
N ASN A 74 8.16 2.17 7.67
CA ASN A 74 9.22 1.23 7.31
C ASN A 74 9.15 0.82 5.83
N ILE A 75 7.95 0.83 5.23
CA ILE A 75 7.75 0.48 3.81
C ILE A 75 7.99 1.67 2.89
N LEU A 76 7.45 2.84 3.22
CA LEU A 76 7.62 4.04 2.41
C LEU A 76 9.09 4.50 2.37
N PHE A 77 9.79 4.35 3.48
CA PHE A 77 11.17 4.82 3.67
C PHE A 77 12.19 3.68 3.68
N ALA A 78 11.80 2.47 3.28
CA ALA A 78 12.74 1.39 3.03
C ALA A 78 13.82 1.84 2.04
N GLU A 79 15.07 1.44 2.29
CA GLU A 79 16.24 1.79 1.49
C GLU A 79 16.07 1.40 -0.01
N LYS A 80 15.22 0.40 -0.29
CA LYS A 80 14.70 0.07 -1.62
C LYS A 80 13.19 0.25 -1.66
N SER A 81 12.74 1.51 -1.71
CA SER A 81 11.32 1.82 -1.80
C SER A 81 10.67 1.15 -3.01
N ILE A 82 9.48 0.60 -2.78
CA ILE A 82 8.75 -0.15 -3.80
C ILE A 82 8.26 0.88 -4.83
N GLU A 83 8.72 0.72 -6.07
CA GLU A 83 8.46 1.59 -7.24
C GLU A 83 7.06 2.27 -7.34
N PRO A 84 5.93 1.62 -6.98
CA PRO A 84 4.61 2.28 -6.99
C PRO A 84 4.47 3.46 -6.02
N PHE A 85 5.21 3.48 -4.91
CA PHE A 85 5.06 4.51 -3.88
C PHE A 85 5.67 5.84 -4.28
N PHE A 86 6.75 5.85 -5.05
CA PHE A 86 7.30 7.08 -5.60
C PHE A 86 6.29 7.79 -6.50
N THR A 87 5.70 7.07 -7.45
CA THR A 87 4.70 7.64 -8.36
C THR A 87 3.43 8.06 -7.62
N LEU A 88 3.04 7.31 -6.57
CA LEU A 88 1.90 7.67 -5.74
C LEU A 88 2.18 8.96 -4.97
N ILE A 89 3.33 9.10 -4.32
CA ILE A 89 3.71 10.31 -3.57
C ILE A 89 3.67 11.54 -4.47
N ASP A 90 4.29 11.48 -5.66
CA ASP A 90 4.27 12.61 -6.61
C ASP A 90 2.85 13.00 -7.01
N SER A 91 1.97 12.00 -7.19
CA SER A 91 0.56 12.24 -7.50
C SER A 91 -0.19 12.85 -6.31
N LEU A 92 0.08 12.37 -5.09
CA LEU A 92 -0.55 12.85 -3.86
C LEU A 92 -0.11 14.28 -3.51
N MET A 93 1.14 14.66 -3.79
CA MET A 93 1.66 16.02 -3.59
C MET A 93 0.89 17.08 -4.38
N SER A 94 0.27 16.70 -5.49
CA SER A 94 -0.53 17.61 -6.32
C SER A 94 -1.95 17.84 -5.80
N LEU A 95 -2.40 17.07 -4.80
CA LEU A 95 -3.76 17.10 -4.27
C LEU A 95 -3.85 17.93 -2.99
N SER A 96 -4.97 18.63 -2.80
CA SER A 96 -5.21 19.35 -1.54
C SER A 96 -5.46 18.39 -0.37
N PRO A 97 -5.16 18.79 0.88
CA PRO A 97 -5.46 17.99 2.06
C PRO A 97 -6.94 17.54 2.11
N ASP A 98 -7.88 18.43 1.77
CA ASP A 98 -9.31 18.09 1.72
C ASP A 98 -9.63 16.98 0.72
N THR A 99 -8.98 17.01 -0.45
CA THR A 99 -9.14 15.98 -1.48
C THR A 99 -8.62 14.65 -0.98
N LEU A 100 -7.46 14.66 -0.32
CA LEU A 100 -6.85 13.48 0.25
C LEU A 100 -7.69 12.89 1.39
N SER A 101 -8.22 13.72 2.30
CA SER A 101 -9.15 13.28 3.35
C SER A 101 -10.41 12.65 2.76
N PHE A 102 -10.97 13.24 1.70
CA PHE A 102 -12.09 12.62 0.98
C PHE A 102 -11.74 11.25 0.38
N LEU A 103 -10.52 11.07 -0.14
CA LEU A 103 -10.06 9.77 -0.67
C LEU A 103 -9.91 8.71 0.44
N VAL A 104 -9.52 9.12 1.65
CA VAL A 104 -9.51 8.24 2.83
C VAL A 104 -10.93 7.75 3.13
N ASP A 105 -11.93 8.63 3.15
CA ASP A 105 -13.33 8.28 3.42
C ASP A 105 -13.91 7.27 2.41
N LYS A 106 -13.33 7.19 1.22
CA LYS A 106 -13.71 6.20 0.19
C LYS A 106 -13.12 4.81 0.42
N LYS A 107 -12.40 4.59 1.54
CA LYS A 107 -11.78 3.30 1.90
C LYS A 107 -10.95 2.71 0.77
N LEU A 108 -10.17 3.57 0.12
CA LEU A 108 -9.29 3.12 -0.96
C LEU A 108 -8.19 2.21 -0.40
N PRO A 109 -7.65 1.27 -1.20
CA PRO A 109 -6.61 0.36 -0.74
C PRO A 109 -5.34 1.06 -0.21
N PHE A 110 -5.11 2.31 -0.61
CA PHE A 110 -3.98 3.11 -0.15
C PHE A 110 -4.34 4.08 0.98
N GLU A 111 -5.49 3.91 1.63
CA GLU A 111 -5.97 4.75 2.72
C GLU A 111 -4.87 5.00 3.76
N LEU A 112 -4.19 3.94 4.20
CA LEU A 112 -3.12 4.02 5.17
C LEU A 112 -1.93 4.89 4.72
N PHE A 113 -1.58 4.87 3.43
CA PHE A 113 -0.54 5.74 2.89
C PHE A 113 -0.98 7.19 2.84
N ILE A 114 -2.24 7.43 2.47
CA ILE A 114 -2.79 8.79 2.43
C ILE A 114 -2.85 9.37 3.86
N LYS A 115 -3.27 8.57 4.84
CA LYS A 115 -3.27 8.93 6.26
C LYS A 115 -1.88 9.31 6.75
N LEU A 116 -0.87 8.49 6.47
CA LEU A 116 0.50 8.78 6.89
C LEU A 116 1.08 10.00 6.17
N TYR A 117 0.78 10.17 4.88
CA TYR A 117 1.17 11.36 4.13
C TYR A 117 0.56 12.63 4.73
N LEU A 118 -0.75 12.64 4.99
CA LEU A 118 -1.44 13.76 5.65
C LEU A 118 -0.86 14.05 7.03
N ALA A 119 -0.61 13.01 7.83
CA ALA A 119 0.00 13.15 9.14
C ALA A 119 1.36 13.86 9.05
N ARG A 120 2.23 13.43 8.13
CA ARG A 120 3.56 14.05 7.94
C ARG A 120 3.53 15.48 7.45
N GLN A 121 2.51 15.85 6.69
CA GLN A 121 2.27 17.24 6.30
C GLN A 121 1.68 18.09 7.45
N GLY A 122 1.38 17.48 8.60
CA GLY A 122 0.82 18.16 9.76
C GLY A 122 -0.70 18.29 9.71
N TYR A 123 -1.41 17.51 8.91
CA TYR A 123 -2.87 17.60 8.79
C TYR A 123 -3.58 16.49 9.57
N ASP A 124 -4.49 16.88 10.47
CA ASP A 124 -5.40 15.96 11.17
C ASP A 124 -6.62 15.57 10.31
N LYS A 125 -7.53 14.72 10.82
CA LYS A 125 -8.76 14.30 10.12
C LYS A 125 -9.69 15.45 9.74
N LEU A 126 -9.56 16.60 10.39
CA LEU A 126 -10.36 17.79 10.15
C LEU A 126 -9.65 18.78 9.20
N GLY A 127 -8.47 18.42 8.68
CA GLY A 127 -7.67 19.27 7.80
C GLY A 127 -6.99 20.43 8.52
N ARG A 128 -6.90 20.39 9.85
CA ARG A 128 -6.22 21.43 10.64
C ARG A 128 -4.71 21.19 10.66
N ASP A 129 -3.96 22.28 10.63
CA ASP A 129 -2.51 22.26 10.81
C ASP A 129 -2.15 22.00 12.29
N VAL A 130 -1.48 20.88 12.55
CA VAL A 130 -1.08 20.36 13.86
C VAL A 130 0.30 19.71 13.77
N SER A 131 0.90 19.38 14.92
CA SER A 131 2.17 18.64 14.90
C SER A 131 1.99 17.22 14.34
N PHE A 132 3.06 16.68 13.75
CA PHE A 132 3.07 15.31 13.21
C PHE A 132 2.57 14.28 14.23
N GLU A 133 3.00 14.35 15.49
CA GLU A 133 2.56 13.41 16.53
C GLU A 133 1.05 13.49 16.79
N VAL A 134 0.48 14.70 16.79
CA VAL A 134 -0.97 14.88 16.96
C VAL A 134 -1.73 14.33 15.77
N ALA A 135 -1.29 14.65 14.54
CA ALA A 135 -1.94 14.13 13.34
C ALA A 135 -1.81 12.59 13.24
N LYS A 136 -0.63 12.04 13.54
CA LYS A 136 -0.36 10.59 13.54
C LYS A 136 -1.31 9.87 14.49
N ASN A 137 -1.45 10.35 15.71
CA ASN A 137 -2.34 9.74 16.69
C ASN A 137 -3.81 9.88 16.26
N ASP A 138 -4.19 11.04 15.72
CA ASP A 138 -5.55 11.25 15.22
C ASP A 138 -5.91 10.26 14.09
N TRP A 139 -5.00 10.02 13.15
CA TRP A 139 -5.19 9.12 12.02
C TRP A 139 -5.13 7.62 12.37
N PHE A 140 -4.31 7.22 13.34
CA PHE A 140 -3.96 5.80 13.58
C PHE A 140 -4.33 5.25 14.96
N GLU A 141 -4.54 6.08 15.99
CA GLU A 141 -4.81 5.60 17.37
C GLU A 141 -6.29 5.68 17.78
N ASN A 142 -7.13 6.38 16.99
CA ASN A 142 -8.58 6.48 17.22
C ASN A 142 -9.38 5.61 16.22
N VAL A 143 -9.33 4.29 16.38
CA VAL A 143 -10.26 3.32 15.74
C VAL A 143 -11.06 2.61 16.82
#